data_AF-A0AAW2XGC4-F1
#
_entry.id   AF-A0AAW2XGC4-F1
#
_cell.length_a   1.000
_cell.length_b   1.000
_cell.length_c   1.000
_cell.angle_alpha   90.00
_cell.angle_beta   90.00
_cell.angle_gamma   90.00
#
_symmetry.space_group_name_H-M   'P 1'
#
loop_
_entity.id
_entity.type
_entity.pdbx_description
1 polymer ?
#
loop_
_entity_poly.entity_id
_entity_poly.type
_entity_poly.pdbx_seq_one_letter_code
_entity_poly.pdbx_strand_id
1 'polypeptide(L)'
;MYLRARYTSPKSTSLTTANLNPHSPLFGDGDEIDGDSNDGDPAVWAAFTQNFRQVQSVLDRNRVLIQQVNENHQSKVHDNLVKNVNLIQELNGNISKVVSLYSDLSSNFSNVVQQRNGSSGDAKSNSSRKK
;
A
#
# COMPACT_ATOMS: atom_id res chain seq x y z
N MET A 1 -11.09 -45.91 28.21
CA MET A 1 -12.01 -45.29 27.22
C MET A 1 -11.60 -43.83 27.06
N TYR A 2 -10.93 -43.47 25.97
CA TYR A 2 -10.46 -42.10 25.72
C TYR A 2 -11.48 -41.33 24.88
N LEU A 3 -11.86 -40.14 25.35
CA LEU A 3 -12.77 -39.22 24.66
C LEU A 3 -12.10 -38.68 23.39
N ARG A 4 -12.75 -38.90 22.24
CA ARG A 4 -12.32 -38.38 20.94
C ARG A 4 -12.91 -36.98 20.75
N ALA A 5 -12.09 -35.94 20.90
CA ALA A 5 -12.47 -34.58 20.56
C ALA A 5 -12.75 -34.50 19.05
N ARG A 6 -13.95 -34.03 18.68
CA ARG A 6 -14.32 -33.82 17.27
C ARG A 6 -13.82 -32.44 16.82
N TYR A 7 -12.86 -32.44 15.92
CA TYR A 7 -12.47 -31.23 15.18
C TYR A 7 -13.61 -30.83 14.25
N THR A 8 -14.17 -29.64 14.46
CA THR A 8 -15.16 -29.02 13.57
C THR A 8 -14.41 -28.09 12.61
N SER A 9 -14.50 -28.32 11.30
CA SER A 9 -13.93 -27.41 10.30
C SER A 9 -14.66 -26.06 10.29
N PRO A 10 -13.97 -24.92 10.10
CA PRO A 10 -14.64 -23.64 9.92
C PRO A 10 -15.33 -23.58 8.54
N LYS A 11 -16.56 -23.06 8.50
CA LYS A 11 -17.31 -22.78 7.27
C LYS A 11 -16.69 -21.57 6.55
N SER A 12 -16.38 -21.70 5.26
CA SER A 12 -16.09 -20.56 4.38
C SER A 12 -17.33 -19.68 4.24
N THR A 13 -17.23 -18.43 4.67
CA THR A 13 -18.24 -17.39 4.39
C THR A 13 -17.87 -16.71 3.08
N SER A 14 -18.65 -16.95 2.04
CA SER A 14 -18.55 -16.19 0.78
C SER A 14 -19.12 -14.79 1.01
N LEU A 15 -18.38 -13.74 0.62
CA LEU A 15 -18.85 -12.36 0.68
C LEU A 15 -19.82 -12.13 -0.49
N THR A 16 -21.12 -12.16 -0.22
CA THR A 16 -22.16 -11.76 -1.17
C THR A 16 -22.06 -10.25 -1.40
N THR A 17 -21.64 -9.85 -2.60
CA THR A 17 -21.71 -8.46 -3.06
C THR A 17 -23.18 -8.12 -3.33
N ALA A 18 -23.80 -7.30 -2.49
CA ALA A 18 -25.12 -6.76 -2.78
C ALA A 18 -25.02 -5.78 -3.95
N ASN A 19 -25.52 -6.21 -5.12
CA ASN A 19 -25.66 -5.41 -6.32
C ASN A 19 -26.79 -4.38 -6.10
N LEU A 20 -26.44 -3.12 -5.84
CA LEU A 20 -27.40 -2.02 -5.77
C LEU A 20 -27.62 -1.48 -7.18
N ASN A 21 -28.87 -1.58 -7.64
CA ASN A 21 -29.32 -1.17 -8.96
C ASN A 21 -29.27 0.38 -9.10
N PRO A 22 -28.79 0.96 -10.21
CA PRO A 22 -28.62 2.41 -10.35
C PRO A 22 -29.71 3.01 -11.24
N HIS A 23 -30.85 3.45 -10.67
CA HIS A 23 -31.66 4.53 -11.26
C HIS A 23 -32.89 4.87 -10.41
N SER A 24 -32.94 6.10 -9.89
CA SER A 24 -34.15 6.94 -9.77
C SER A 24 -33.71 8.35 -9.34
N PRO A 25 -33.99 9.42 -10.11
CA PRO A 25 -33.51 10.77 -9.85
C PRO A 25 -34.55 11.57 -9.05
N LEU A 26 -34.14 12.31 -8.02
CA LEU A 26 -34.92 13.46 -7.53
C LEU A 26 -34.09 14.40 -6.64
N PHE A 27 -33.93 15.62 -7.15
CA PHE A 27 -33.78 16.89 -6.45
C PHE A 27 -32.45 17.23 -5.77
N GLY A 28 -31.82 18.29 -6.29
CA GLY A 28 -30.76 19.03 -5.64
C GLY A 28 -29.99 19.85 -6.66
N ASP A 29 -30.59 20.94 -7.15
CA ASP A 29 -29.85 22.04 -7.78
C ASP A 29 -28.81 22.51 -6.76
N GLY A 30 -27.55 22.17 -7.00
CA GLY A 30 -26.51 22.23 -6.00
C GLY A 30 -25.18 22.07 -6.68
N ASP A 31 -24.70 23.19 -7.19
CA ASP A 31 -23.32 23.51 -7.53
C ASP A 31 -22.63 22.43 -8.36
N GLU A 32 -22.36 22.74 -9.64
CA GLU A 32 -21.30 22.08 -10.39
C GLU A 32 -20.07 22.04 -9.46
N ILE A 33 -19.81 20.88 -8.86
CA ILE A 33 -18.49 20.56 -8.34
C ILE A 33 -17.66 20.54 -9.59
N ASP A 34 -17.12 21.71 -9.93
CA ASP A 34 -16.09 21.88 -10.94
C ASP A 34 -15.05 20.85 -10.55
N GLY A 35 -15.05 19.77 -11.31
CA GLY A 35 -14.16 18.67 -11.12
C GLY A 35 -12.80 19.18 -11.53
N ASP A 36 -12.15 19.94 -10.64
CA ASP A 36 -10.72 20.10 -10.57
C ASP A 36 -10.18 18.70 -10.28
N SER A 37 -10.20 17.89 -11.34
CA SER A 37 -9.38 16.73 -11.51
C SER A 37 -7.97 17.28 -11.67
N ASN A 38 -7.45 17.86 -10.59
CA ASN A 38 -6.04 18.11 -10.37
C ASN A 38 -5.40 16.74 -10.15
N ASP A 39 -5.42 15.95 -11.22
CA ASP A 39 -4.63 14.76 -11.36
C ASP A 39 -3.22 15.21 -11.03
N GLY A 40 -2.75 14.79 -9.85
CA GLY A 40 -1.46 15.23 -9.33
C GLY A 40 -0.38 15.07 -10.38
N ASP A 41 0.68 15.88 -10.29
CA ASP A 41 1.81 15.83 -11.23
C ASP A 41 2.10 14.38 -11.66
N PRO A 42 1.92 14.04 -12.96
CA PRO A 42 2.09 12.67 -13.45
C PRO A 42 3.43 12.05 -13.06
N ALA A 43 4.47 12.86 -12.84
CA ALA A 43 5.76 12.41 -12.34
C ALA A 43 5.70 11.86 -10.91
N VAL A 44 4.88 12.47 -10.03
CA VAL A 44 4.64 12.00 -8.66
C VAL A 44 3.95 10.65 -8.68
N TRP A 45 2.91 10.49 -9.50
CA TRP A 45 2.19 9.21 -9.64
C TRP A 45 3.08 8.11 -10.23
N ALA A 46 3.97 8.45 -11.17
CA ALA A 46 4.95 7.52 -11.72
C ALA A 46 5.94 7.06 -10.64
N ALA A 47 6.47 7.98 -9.84
CA ALA A 47 7.37 7.66 -8.72
C ALA A 47 6.67 6.80 -7.66
N PHE A 48 5.41 7.09 -7.34
CA PHE A 48 4.58 6.30 -6.44
C PHE A 48 4.42 4.86 -6.95
N THR A 49 3.97 4.71 -8.19
CA THR A 49 3.76 3.39 -8.83
C THR A 49 5.06 2.57 -8.84
N GLN A 50 6.19 3.22 -9.09
CA GLN A 50 7.49 2.56 -9.09
C GLN A 50 7.91 2.09 -7.68
N ASN A 51 7.69 2.89 -6.64
CA ASN A 51 7.95 2.48 -5.26
C ASN A 51 7.08 1.28 -4.85
N PHE A 52 5.80 1.28 -5.21
CA PHE A 52 4.93 0.13 -4.96
C PHE A 52 5.41 -1.14 -5.65
N ARG A 53 5.80 -1.05 -6.93
CA ARG A 53 6.37 -2.19 -7.66
C ARG A 53 7.63 -2.74 -6.99
N GLN A 54 8.48 -1.86 -6.45
CA GLN A 54 9.65 -2.28 -5.70
C GLN A 54 9.29 -2.98 -4.39
N VAL A 55 8.34 -2.44 -3.62
CA VAL A 55 7.85 -3.10 -2.39
C VAL A 55 7.28 -4.48 -2.71
N GLN A 56 6.44 -4.59 -3.75
CA GLN A 56 5.88 -5.87 -4.20
C GLN A 56 6.98 -6.88 -4.51
N SER A 57 7.97 -6.49 -5.32
CA SER A 57 9.09 -7.36 -5.69
C SER A 57 9.88 -7.85 -4.46
N VAL A 58 10.09 -6.99 -3.46
CA VAL A 58 10.78 -7.36 -2.22
C VAL A 58 9.93 -8.32 -1.37
N LEU A 59 8.61 -8.11 -1.29
CA LEU A 59 7.71 -9.00 -0.56
C LEU A 59 7.55 -10.38 -1.25
N ASP A 60 7.52 -10.40 -2.57
CA ASP A 60 7.54 -11.65 -3.35
C ASP A 60 8.81 -12.45 -3.07
N ARG A 61 9.95 -11.77 -2.98
CA ARG A 61 11.21 -12.41 -2.57
C ARG A 61 11.13 -12.95 -1.15
N ASN A 62 10.57 -12.20 -0.20
CA ASN A 62 10.36 -12.68 1.17
C ASN A 62 9.53 -13.96 1.22
N ARG A 63 8.48 -14.06 0.39
CA ARG A 63 7.66 -15.27 0.29
C ARG A 63 8.50 -16.50 -0.09
N VAL A 64 9.38 -16.35 -1.09
CA VAL A 64 10.28 -17.43 -1.53
C VAL A 64 11.29 -17.79 -0.44
N LEU A 65 11.89 -16.80 0.22
CA LEU A 65 12.85 -17.03 1.31
C LEU A 65 12.22 -17.79 2.49
N ILE A 66 11.02 -17.40 2.92
CA ILE A 66 10.29 -18.08 3.99
C ILE A 66 9.99 -19.52 3.59
N GLN A 67 9.59 -19.75 2.35
CA GLN A 67 9.33 -21.10 1.84
C GLN A 67 10.60 -21.97 1.90
N GLN A 68 11.75 -21.44 1.48
CA GLN A 68 13.03 -22.15 1.56
C GLN A 68 13.47 -22.43 3.01
N VAL A 69 13.28 -21.46 3.91
CA VAL A 69 13.55 -21.65 5.35
C VAL A 69 12.73 -22.80 5.91
N ASN A 70 11.45 -22.88 5.55
CA ASN A 70 10.54 -23.94 5.97
C ASN A 70 10.95 -25.31 5.40
N GLU A 71 11.30 -25.38 4.12
CA GLU A 71 11.78 -26.61 3.47
C GLU A 71 13.06 -27.13 4.12
N ASN A 72 14.02 -26.24 4.38
CA ASN A 72 15.24 -26.57 5.09
C ASN A 72 14.96 -27.11 6.49
N HIS A 73 14.01 -26.49 7.22
CA HIS A 73 13.61 -26.95 8.55
C HIS A 73 12.96 -28.34 8.53
N GLN A 74 12.07 -28.57 7.57
CA GLN A 74 11.40 -29.86 7.38
C GLN A 74 12.36 -30.99 6.99
N SER A 75 13.42 -30.67 6.24
CA SER A 75 14.43 -31.66 5.83
C SER A 75 15.21 -32.26 7.00
N LYS A 76 15.32 -31.53 8.14
CA LYS A 76 16.12 -31.90 9.32
C LYS A 76 17.61 -32.17 9.02
N VAL A 77 18.10 -31.76 7.85
CA VAL A 77 19.51 -31.86 7.47
C VAL A 77 20.26 -30.66 8.08
N HIS A 78 21.30 -30.94 8.86
CA HIS A 78 22.07 -29.90 9.55
C HIS A 78 22.55 -28.79 8.61
N ASP A 79 23.14 -29.16 7.47
CA ASP A 79 23.66 -28.20 6.48
C ASP A 79 22.57 -27.27 5.92
N ASN A 80 21.35 -27.76 5.77
CA ASN A 80 20.22 -26.94 5.31
C ASN A 80 19.76 -25.97 6.41
N LEU A 81 19.79 -26.38 7.67
CA LEU A 81 19.49 -25.49 8.79
C LEU A 81 20.52 -24.37 8.90
N VAL A 82 21.79 -24.62 8.63
CA VAL A 82 22.83 -23.58 8.60
C VAL A 82 22.53 -22.55 7.51
N LYS A 83 22.04 -22.97 6.33
CA LYS A 83 21.63 -22.05 5.25
C LYS A 83 20.49 -21.12 5.67
N ASN A 84 19.62 -21.52 6.61
CA ASN A 84 18.55 -20.65 7.10
C ASN A 84 19.07 -19.36 7.73
N VAL A 85 20.29 -19.35 8.28
CA VAL A 85 20.89 -18.13 8.83
C VAL A 85 21.00 -17.06 7.73
N ASN A 86 21.54 -17.43 6.57
CA ASN A 86 21.71 -16.50 5.45
C ASN A 86 20.36 -16.08 4.86
N LEU A 87 19.40 -17.02 4.73
CA LEU A 87 18.05 -16.70 4.24
C LEU A 87 17.30 -15.73 5.17
N ILE A 88 17.44 -15.90 6.49
CA ILE A 88 16.84 -15.00 7.49
C ILE A 88 17.53 -13.63 7.48
N GLN A 89 18.85 -13.58 7.29
CA GLN A 89 19.56 -12.31 7.11
C GLN A 89 19.06 -11.56 5.87
N GLU A 90 18.84 -12.25 4.75
CA GLU A 90 18.26 -11.64 3.54
C GLU A 90 16.83 -11.13 3.81
N LEU A 91 16.00 -11.91 4.51
CA LEU A 91 14.66 -11.49 4.96
C LEU A 91 14.71 -10.19 5.77
N ASN A 92 15.62 -10.11 6.76
CA ASN A 92 15.77 -8.93 7.60
C ASN A 92 16.22 -7.71 6.77
N GLY A 93 17.16 -7.89 5.84
CA GLY A 93 17.57 -6.83 4.91
C GLY A 93 16.41 -6.33 4.04
N ASN A 94 15.58 -7.24 3.56
CA ASN A 94 14.38 -6.92 2.80
C ASN A 94 13.36 -6.12 3.63
N ILE A 95 13.18 -6.44 4.92
CA ILE A 95 12.33 -5.63 5.82
C ILE A 95 12.86 -4.20 5.93
N SER A 96 14.16 -4.00 6.16
CA SER A 96 14.77 -2.66 6.19
C SER A 96 14.57 -1.91 4.87
N LYS A 97 14.67 -2.60 3.74
CA LYS A 97 14.41 -2.02 2.42
C LYS A 97 12.95 -1.59 2.26
N VAL A 98 12.00 -2.43 2.67
CA VAL A 98 10.56 -2.09 2.63
C VAL A 98 10.27 -0.85 3.48
N VAL A 99 10.82 -0.78 4.69
CA VAL A 99 10.69 0.41 5.57
C VAL A 99 11.20 1.67 4.87
N SER A 100 12.36 1.59 4.20
CA SER A 100 12.94 2.72 3.47
C SER A 100 12.05 3.17 2.31
N LEU A 101 11.58 2.23 1.49
CA LEU A 101 10.68 2.53 0.37
C LEU A 101 9.36 3.18 0.84
N TYR A 102 8.82 2.75 1.98
CA TYR A 102 7.62 3.37 2.55
C TYR A 102 7.91 4.76 3.13
N SER A 103 9.09 5.00 3.71
CA SER A 103 9.50 6.32 4.16
C SER A 103 9.59 7.30 2.99
N ASP A 104 10.19 6.88 1.87
CA ASP A 104 10.31 7.68 0.66
C ASP A 104 8.93 8.01 0.08
N LEU A 105 8.05 7.00 0.04
CA LEU A 105 6.68 7.14 -0.41
C LEU A 105 5.89 8.16 0.43
N SER A 106 5.95 8.02 1.76
CA SER A 106 5.24 8.89 2.70
C SER A 106 5.75 10.33 2.64
N SER A 107 7.06 10.51 2.52
CA SER A 107 7.68 11.83 2.40
C SER A 107 7.30 12.51 1.07
N ASN A 108 7.37 11.79 -0.05
CA ASN A 108 6.96 12.31 -1.35
C ASN A 108 5.48 12.72 -1.36
N PHE A 109 4.60 11.86 -0.82
CA PHE A 109 3.18 12.17 -0.69
C PHE A 109 2.94 13.41 0.18
N SER A 110 3.60 13.51 1.33
CA SER A 110 3.47 14.67 2.23
C SER A 110 3.88 15.97 1.55
N ASN A 111 4.99 15.96 0.79
CA ASN A 111 5.45 17.13 0.04
C ASN A 111 4.42 17.58 -1.01
N VAL A 112 3.84 16.63 -1.73
CA VAL A 112 2.83 16.90 -2.78
C VAL A 112 1.57 17.50 -2.18
N VAL A 113 1.10 17.01 -1.04
CA VAL A 113 -0.06 17.57 -0.33
C VAL A 113 0.26 18.96 0.21
N GLN A 114 1.44 19.17 0.80
CA GLN A 114 1.85 20.47 1.33
C GLN A 114 1.99 21.53 0.22
N GLN A 115 2.53 21.17 -0.94
CA GLN A 115 2.66 22.07 -2.08
C GLN A 115 1.30 22.54 -2.63
N ARG A 116 0.28 21.66 -2.61
CA ARG A 116 -1.10 22.02 -2.98
C ARG A 116 -1.71 23.00 -1.98
N ASN A 117 -1.53 22.77 -0.67
CA ASN A 117 -2.07 23.64 0.38
C ASN A 117 -1.36 25.02 0.46
N GLY A 118 -0.09 25.09 0.07
CA GLY A 118 0.70 26.34 0.07
C GLY A 118 0.47 27.24 -1.15
N SER A 119 -0.17 26.74 -2.22
CA SER A 119 -0.36 27.49 -3.47
C SER A 119 -1.64 28.36 -3.49
N SER A 120 -2.47 28.29 -2.46
CA SER A 120 -3.74 29.04 -2.35
C SER A 120 -3.62 30.39 -1.61
N GLY A 121 -2.40 30.88 -1.33
CA GLY A 121 -2.16 31.92 -0.31
C GLY A 121 -1.47 33.22 -0.72
N ASP A 122 -1.18 33.47 -2.01
CA ASP A 122 -0.39 34.65 -2.42
C ASP A 122 -1.00 35.43 -3.59
N ALA A 123 -2.29 35.75 -3.52
CA ALA A 123 -2.84 36.91 -4.24
C ALA A 123 -2.53 38.18 -3.43
N LYS A 124 -1.27 38.58 -3.49
CA LYS A 124 -0.73 39.82 -2.92
C LYS A 124 -1.48 41.02 -3.49
N SER A 125 -2.49 41.47 -2.76
CA SER A 125 -3.08 42.80 -2.83
C SER A 125 -1.95 43.83 -2.85
N ASN A 126 -1.62 44.38 -4.02
CA ASN A 126 -0.91 45.65 -4.06
C ASN A 126 -1.19 46.50 -5.30
N SER A 127 -1.79 47.66 -5.02
CA SER A 127 -1.71 48.94 -5.73
C SER A 127 -2.42 49.06 -7.09
N SER A 128 -3.32 50.05 -7.20
CA SER A 128 -2.96 51.35 -7.78
C SER A 128 -4.11 52.38 -7.81
N ARG A 129 -3.84 53.50 -7.14
CA ARG A 129 -4.23 54.89 -7.48
C ARG A 129 -5.16 55.07 -8.69
N LYS A 130 -6.27 55.78 -8.49
CA LYS A 130 -6.61 56.87 -9.40
C LYS A 130 -7.20 58.05 -8.64
N LYS A 131 -6.65 59.21 -8.94
CA LYS A 131 -7.04 60.55 -8.48
C LYS A 131 -8.44 60.91 -8.93
#